data_AF-A0A6P6R839-F1
#
_entry.id   AF-A0A6P6R839-F1
#
_cell.length_a   1.000
_cell.length_b   1.000
_cell.length_c   1.000
_cell.angle_alpha   90.00
_cell.angle_beta   90.00
_cell.angle_gamma   90.00
#
_symmetry.space_group_name_H-M   'P 1'
#
loop_
_entity.id
_entity.type
_entity.pdbx_description
1 polymer ?
#
loop_
_entity_poly.entity_id
_entity_poly.type
_entity_poly.pdbx_seq_one_letter_code
_entity_poly.pdbx_strand_id
1 'polypeptide(L)'
;MSRKCSGELSPEEGMEVDCTPEELSKCSYEERCVELGEVKDMRLEAEAVVSDVLFAVTDMHVSHSLSSGLDMAYINLETREGKRYCLELTEAGLRVVGHGFDQVDEGLSSQYHETVYSLLDSLSPGYREAFGNALLQRLERLKQNGQ
;
A
#
# COMPACT_ATOMS: atom_id res chain seq x y z
N MET A 1 -9.10 48.14 58.01
CA MET A 1 -9.20 46.89 57.22
C MET A 1 -7.80 46.49 56.81
N SER A 2 -7.50 45.20 56.98
CA SER A 2 -6.18 44.60 57.08
C SER A 2 -5.52 44.25 55.74
N ARG A 3 -4.17 44.34 55.74
CA ARG A 3 -3.14 43.64 54.89
C ARG A 3 -3.12 44.05 53.40
N LYS A 4 -2.13 44.77 52.84
CA LYS A 4 -0.64 44.71 52.83
C LYS A 4 -0.10 43.51 52.04
N CYS A 5 0.51 43.77 50.87
CA CYS A 5 1.61 42.97 50.30
C CYS A 5 2.55 43.89 49.51
N SER A 6 3.83 43.73 49.79
CA SER A 6 4.98 44.49 49.29
C SER A 6 5.88 43.58 48.46
N GLY A 7 6.71 44.17 47.61
CA GLY A 7 8.13 43.79 47.49
C GLY A 7 8.48 42.75 46.43
N GLU A 8 9.42 43.16 45.58
CA GLU A 8 10.18 42.36 44.61
C GLU A 8 11.02 41.24 45.25
N LEU A 9 11.42 40.26 44.43
CA LEU A 9 12.76 39.64 44.26
C LEU A 9 12.65 38.14 43.91
N SER A 10 13.15 37.79 42.71
CA SER A 10 13.58 36.43 42.33
C SER A 10 14.81 36.01 43.17
N PRO A 11 15.14 34.71 43.32
CA PRO A 11 15.79 33.94 42.24
C PRO A 11 15.36 32.46 42.14
N GLU A 12 15.88 31.86 41.06
CA GLU A 12 15.89 30.47 40.63
C GLU A 12 16.17 29.36 41.68
N GLU A 13 15.28 28.36 41.81
CA GLU A 13 15.65 27.02 42.33
C GLU A 13 14.80 25.90 41.68
N GLY A 14 15.44 25.13 40.78
CA GLY A 14 15.35 23.67 40.69
C GLY A 14 14.03 22.99 40.27
N MET A 15 13.98 22.56 39.00
CA MET A 15 13.49 21.22 38.68
C MET A 15 14.14 20.73 37.38
N GLU A 16 15.37 20.23 37.46
CA GLU A 16 15.89 19.35 36.40
C GLU A 16 15.16 18.01 36.52
N VAL A 17 14.40 17.63 35.49
CA VAL A 17 13.95 16.25 35.32
C VAL A 17 14.79 15.63 34.21
N ASP A 18 15.76 14.83 34.62
CA ASP A 18 16.56 13.98 33.74
C ASP A 18 15.65 12.83 33.27
N CYS A 19 15.07 12.96 32.07
CA CYS A 19 14.30 11.89 31.46
C CYS A 19 15.19 11.13 30.48
N THR A 20 15.69 9.98 30.92
CA THR A 20 16.29 8.98 30.04
C THR A 20 15.22 8.39 29.12
N PRO A 21 15.53 8.20 27.82
CA PRO A 21 14.56 7.75 26.84
C PRO A 21 14.58 6.23 26.74
N GLU A 22 13.82 5.51 27.57
CA GLU A 22 13.50 4.11 27.31
C GLU A 22 12.36 3.61 28.23
N GLU A 23 11.39 2.90 27.62
CA GLU A 23 10.33 2.08 28.23
C GLU A 23 8.94 2.73 28.54
N LEU A 24 8.13 2.84 27.47
CA LEU A 24 6.79 2.23 27.30
C LEU A 24 5.80 2.19 28.48
N SER A 25 4.56 2.67 28.27
CA SER A 25 3.34 1.83 28.23
C SER A 25 2.02 2.61 28.44
N LYS A 26 1.14 2.50 27.43
CA LYS A 26 -0.35 2.50 27.44
C LYS A 26 -1.17 3.75 27.82
N CYS A 27 -1.90 4.19 26.78
CA CYS A 27 -3.31 4.61 26.74
C CYS A 27 -3.79 5.72 27.68
N SER A 28 -3.96 6.93 27.13
CA SER A 28 -4.98 7.87 27.61
C SER A 28 -5.90 8.28 26.46
N TYR A 29 -7.19 8.05 26.69
CA TYR A 29 -8.34 8.42 25.88
C TYR A 29 -8.37 9.94 25.63
N GLU A 30 -7.96 10.39 24.46
CA GLU A 30 -8.55 11.56 23.82
C GLU A 30 -8.92 11.19 22.39
N GLU A 31 -10.21 10.90 22.23
CA GLU A 31 -10.91 10.73 20.97
C GLU A 31 -10.90 12.07 20.23
N ARG A 32 -9.81 12.34 19.52
CA ARG A 32 -9.77 13.31 18.44
C ARG A 32 -9.64 12.47 17.18
N CYS A 33 -10.76 12.24 16.47
CA CYS A 33 -10.73 11.82 15.07
C CYS A 33 -9.99 12.92 14.30
N VAL A 34 -8.67 12.83 14.29
CA VAL A 34 -7.89 13.47 13.26
C VAL A 34 -8.28 12.73 11.99
N GLU A 35 -9.05 13.39 11.13
CA GLU A 35 -9.01 13.13 9.69
C GLU A 35 -7.58 13.46 9.20
N LEU A 36 -6.60 12.67 9.64
CA LEU A 36 -5.39 12.46 8.88
C LEU A 36 -5.87 11.59 7.74
N GLY A 37 -6.21 12.21 6.61
CA GLY A 37 -6.32 11.48 5.36
C GLY A 37 -5.07 10.62 5.27
N GLU A 38 -5.25 9.30 5.40
CA GLU A 38 -4.16 8.35 5.31
C GLU A 38 -3.51 8.63 3.96
N VAL A 39 -2.33 9.24 3.97
CA VAL A 39 -1.58 9.48 2.73
C VAL A 39 -1.21 8.10 2.24
N LYS A 40 -2.02 7.58 1.32
CA LYS A 40 -1.92 6.25 0.79
C LYS A 40 -0.71 6.22 -0.14
N ASP A 41 0.43 5.77 0.35
CA ASP A 41 1.63 5.63 -0.48
C ASP A 41 1.35 4.60 -1.59
N MET A 42 1.11 5.09 -2.81
CA MET A 42 0.74 4.24 -3.93
C MET A 42 1.83 3.24 -4.29
N ARG A 43 3.09 3.49 -3.91
CA ARG A 43 4.17 2.52 -4.07
C ARG A 43 3.98 1.32 -3.16
N LEU A 44 3.64 1.54 -1.88
CA LEU A 44 3.40 0.44 -0.94
C LEU A 44 2.21 -0.41 -1.39
N GLU A 45 1.19 0.25 -1.91
CA GLU A 45 0.01 -0.41 -2.49
C GLU A 45 0.37 -1.22 -3.73
N ALA A 46 1.22 -0.69 -4.60
CA ALA A 46 1.74 -1.42 -5.74
C ALA A 46 2.51 -2.67 -5.30
N GLU A 47 3.37 -2.56 -4.27
CA GLU A 47 4.10 -3.71 -3.72
C GLU A 47 3.15 -4.78 -3.14
N ALA A 48 2.10 -4.37 -2.44
CA ALA A 48 1.07 -5.28 -1.91
C ALA A 48 0.31 -5.98 -3.05
N VAL A 49 -0.08 -5.23 -4.09
CA VAL A 49 -0.72 -5.77 -5.29
C VAL A 49 0.17 -6.80 -5.97
N VAL A 50 1.46 -6.50 -6.18
CA VAL A 50 2.40 -7.44 -6.78
C VAL A 50 2.47 -8.73 -5.97
N SER A 51 2.69 -8.62 -4.66
CA SER A 51 2.84 -9.77 -3.76
C SER A 51 1.64 -10.71 -3.80
N ASP A 52 0.44 -10.16 -3.89
CA ASP A 52 -0.80 -10.93 -3.82
C ASP A 52 -1.04 -11.82 -5.05
N VAL A 53 -0.69 -11.34 -6.26
CA VAL A 53 -0.97 -12.07 -7.52
C VAL A 53 0.26 -12.61 -8.23
N LEU A 54 1.47 -12.40 -7.70
CA LEU A 54 2.73 -12.84 -8.31
C LEU A 54 2.73 -14.33 -8.67
N PHE A 55 2.11 -15.18 -7.83
CA PHE A 55 2.04 -16.63 -8.05
C PHE A 55 1.29 -17.03 -9.35
N ALA A 56 0.43 -16.14 -9.86
CA ALA A 56 -0.47 -16.42 -10.97
C ALA A 56 0.02 -15.83 -12.30
N VAL A 57 1.17 -15.16 -12.32
CA VAL A 57 1.78 -14.52 -13.50
C VAL A 57 3.21 -15.03 -13.71
N THR A 58 3.88 -14.63 -14.80
CA THR A 58 5.26 -15.05 -15.09
C THR A 58 6.26 -14.17 -14.33
N ASP A 59 6.06 -12.85 -14.40
CA ASP A 59 6.85 -11.86 -13.67
C ASP A 59 5.96 -10.65 -13.35
N MET A 60 6.19 -10.02 -12.20
CA MET A 60 5.50 -8.79 -11.81
C MET A 60 6.32 -8.04 -10.76
N HIS A 61 6.52 -6.75 -10.97
CA HIS A 61 7.30 -5.91 -10.05
C HIS A 61 6.97 -4.43 -10.22
N VAL A 62 7.19 -3.63 -9.18
CA VAL A 62 7.07 -2.17 -9.26
C VAL A 62 8.21 -1.61 -10.13
N SER A 63 7.89 -0.71 -11.05
CA SER A 63 8.90 -0.04 -11.87
C SER A 63 9.82 0.81 -11.00
N HIS A 64 11.13 0.64 -11.18
CA HIS A 64 12.14 1.51 -10.57
C HIS A 64 12.64 2.58 -11.54
N SER A 65 12.31 2.46 -12.83
CA SER A 65 12.71 3.41 -13.87
C SER A 65 11.72 4.56 -14.02
N LEU A 66 10.45 4.33 -13.71
CA LEU A 66 9.40 5.35 -13.72
C LEU A 66 9.20 5.94 -12.33
N SER A 67 8.91 7.24 -12.26
CA SER A 67 8.69 7.93 -10.99
C SER A 67 7.39 7.46 -10.33
N SER A 68 7.52 6.71 -9.24
CA SER A 68 6.41 6.37 -8.34
C SER A 68 6.44 7.30 -7.12
N GLY A 69 5.27 7.73 -6.65
CA GLY A 69 5.10 8.66 -5.54
C GLY A 69 3.81 8.41 -4.77
N LEU A 70 3.36 9.41 -4.01
CA LEU A 70 2.21 9.28 -3.12
C LEU A 70 0.91 8.98 -3.88
N ASP A 71 0.68 9.60 -5.03
CA ASP A 71 -0.61 9.51 -5.73
C ASP A 71 -0.60 8.51 -6.89
N MET A 72 0.56 7.99 -7.26
CA MET A 72 0.72 7.16 -8.45
C MET A 72 1.95 6.25 -8.37
N ALA A 73 1.79 5.01 -8.83
CA ALA A 73 2.90 4.07 -9.01
C ALA A 73 2.78 3.31 -10.32
N TYR A 74 3.91 2.79 -10.81
CA TYR A 74 3.96 1.99 -12.03
C TYR A 74 4.34 0.54 -11.73
N ILE A 75 3.69 -0.40 -12.40
CA ILE A 75 3.90 -1.84 -12.20
C ILE A 75 4.17 -2.49 -13.57
N ASN A 76 5.25 -3.25 -13.66
CA ASN A 76 5.55 -4.10 -14.80
C ASN A 76 4.93 -5.48 -14.57
N LEU A 77 4.33 -6.04 -15.63
CA LEU A 77 3.63 -7.33 -15.61
C LEU A 77 4.00 -8.13 -16.86
N GLU A 78 4.44 -9.37 -16.66
CA GLU A 78 4.51 -10.41 -17.71
C GLU A 78 3.49 -11.52 -17.39
N THR A 79 2.52 -11.70 -18.28
CA THR A 79 1.49 -12.73 -18.12
C THR A 79 2.04 -14.12 -18.43
N ARG A 80 1.26 -15.16 -18.11
CA ARG A 80 1.63 -16.57 -18.39
C ARG A 80 1.75 -16.88 -19.89
N GLU A 81 1.12 -16.05 -20.73
CA GLU A 81 1.23 -16.12 -22.19
C GLU A 81 2.45 -15.36 -22.73
N GLY A 82 3.28 -14.78 -21.87
CA GLY A 82 4.48 -14.01 -22.25
C GLY A 82 4.18 -12.59 -22.74
N LYS A 83 2.97 -12.07 -22.52
CA LYS A 83 2.62 -10.68 -22.87
C LYS A 83 3.10 -9.74 -21.77
N ARG A 84 3.74 -8.64 -22.16
CA ARG A 84 4.25 -7.62 -21.24
C ARG A 84 3.37 -6.37 -21.24
N TYR A 85 3.22 -5.79 -20.06
CA TYR A 85 2.49 -4.55 -19.86
C TYR A 85 3.20 -3.68 -18.84
N CYS A 86 3.07 -2.37 -19.02
CA CYS A 86 3.28 -1.40 -17.97
C CYS A 86 1.91 -0.92 -17.51
N LEU A 87 1.69 -0.97 -16.21
CA LEU A 87 0.46 -0.58 -15.55
C LEU A 87 0.70 0.68 -14.74
N GLU A 88 -0.30 1.54 -14.70
CA GLU A 88 -0.37 2.66 -13.77
C GLU A 88 -1.39 2.32 -12.69
N LEU A 89 -1.01 2.55 -11.43
CA LEU A 89 -1.86 2.45 -10.25
C LEU A 89 -2.06 3.86 -9.69
N THR A 90 -3.32 4.26 -9.52
CA THR A 90 -3.74 5.49 -8.84
C THR A 90 -4.95 5.19 -7.94
N GLU A 91 -5.50 6.19 -7.26
CA GLU A 91 -6.77 6.05 -6.54
C GLU A 91 -7.94 5.60 -7.43
N ALA A 92 -7.88 5.85 -8.75
CA ALA A 92 -8.89 5.40 -9.70
C ALA A 92 -8.81 3.88 -10.01
N GLY A 93 -7.76 3.20 -9.54
CA GLY A 93 -7.50 1.79 -9.79
C GLY A 93 -6.30 1.59 -10.71
N LEU A 94 -6.35 0.53 -11.53
CA LEU A 94 -5.27 0.10 -12.40
C LEU A 94 -5.64 0.24 -13.88
N ARG A 95 -4.70 0.69 -14.70
CA ARG A 95 -4.85 0.67 -16.16
C ARG A 95 -3.56 0.29 -16.87
N VAL A 96 -3.69 -0.19 -18.10
CA VAL A 96 -2.54 -0.42 -18.98
C VAL A 96 -2.12 0.92 -19.60
N VAL A 97 -0.85 1.28 -19.43
CA VAL A 97 -0.23 2.47 -20.03
C VAL A 97 0.86 2.13 -21.05
N GLY A 98 1.24 0.86 -21.18
CA GLY A 98 2.18 0.41 -22.21
C GLY A 98 2.17 -1.10 -22.42
N HIS A 99 2.74 -1.55 -23.54
CA HIS A 99 2.86 -2.97 -23.92
C HIS A 99 4.30 -3.51 -23.80
N GLY A 100 5.11 -2.83 -22.97
CA GLY A 100 6.46 -3.20 -22.61
C GLY A 100 6.75 -2.74 -21.18
N PHE A 101 7.82 -3.26 -20.59
CA PHE A 101 8.25 -2.79 -19.28
C PHE A 101 8.74 -1.36 -19.35
N ASP A 102 8.41 -0.59 -18.31
CA ASP A 102 8.80 0.82 -18.15
C ASP A 102 8.41 1.72 -19.34
N GLN A 103 7.40 1.29 -20.10
CA GLN A 103 6.89 2.02 -21.26
C GLN A 103 5.58 2.70 -20.90
N VAL A 104 5.50 4.02 -21.14
CA VAL A 104 4.26 4.79 -21.05
C VAL A 104 3.97 5.39 -22.43
N ASP A 105 2.83 5.04 -22.99
CA ASP A 105 2.33 5.56 -24.26
C ASP A 105 1.11 6.46 -23.98
N GLU A 106 1.30 7.76 -24.14
CA GLU A 106 0.26 8.77 -23.88
C GLU A 106 -0.94 8.65 -24.84
N GLY A 107 -0.78 7.99 -25.99
CA GLY A 107 -1.85 7.76 -26.95
C GLY A 107 -2.76 6.58 -26.60
N LEU A 108 -2.40 5.80 -25.57
CA LEU A 108 -3.07 4.56 -25.20
C LEU A 108 -4.23 4.86 -24.24
N SER A 109 -5.45 4.91 -24.78
CA SER A 109 -6.66 5.07 -23.97
C SER A 109 -7.16 3.72 -23.46
N SER A 110 -6.56 3.21 -22.38
CA SER A 110 -7.10 2.04 -21.65
C SER A 110 -8.09 2.49 -20.57
N GLN A 111 -9.11 1.66 -20.33
CA GLN A 111 -10.00 1.85 -19.18
C GLN A 111 -9.29 1.54 -17.86
N TYR A 112 -9.75 2.16 -16.78
CA TYR A 112 -9.38 1.79 -15.43
C TYR A 112 -10.18 0.57 -14.97
N HIS A 113 -9.50 -0.28 -14.22
CA HIS A 113 -10.03 -1.44 -13.53
C HIS A 113 -9.90 -1.21 -12.03
N GLU A 114 -10.97 -1.50 -11.28
CA GLU A 114 -11.01 -1.26 -9.83
C GLU A 114 -9.93 -2.06 -9.08
N THR A 115 -9.70 -3.31 -9.50
CA THR A 115 -8.77 -4.23 -8.83
C THR A 115 -7.84 -4.91 -9.82
N VAL A 116 -6.67 -5.33 -9.35
CA VAL A 116 -5.72 -6.14 -10.12
C VAL A 116 -6.36 -7.44 -10.63
N TYR A 117 -7.29 -8.03 -9.86
CA TYR A 117 -7.98 -9.25 -10.25
C TYR A 117 -8.87 -9.02 -11.48
N SER A 118 -9.64 -7.93 -11.49
CA SER A 118 -10.51 -7.59 -12.62
C SER A 118 -9.72 -7.24 -13.88
N LEU A 119 -8.54 -6.63 -13.71
CA LEU A 119 -7.62 -6.37 -14.81
C LEU A 119 -7.06 -7.68 -15.36
N LEU A 120 -6.48 -8.53 -14.51
CA LEU A 120 -5.85 -9.79 -14.92
C LEU A 120 -6.85 -10.80 -15.49
N ASP A 121 -8.10 -10.82 -15.01
CA ASP A 121 -9.18 -11.64 -15.58
C ASP A 121 -9.41 -11.33 -17.07
N SER A 122 -9.27 -10.05 -17.45
CA SER A 122 -9.39 -9.60 -18.84
C SER A 122 -8.11 -9.79 -19.66
N LEU A 123 -6.93 -9.62 -19.05
CA LEU A 123 -5.64 -9.63 -19.77
C LEU A 123 -5.04 -11.02 -19.98
N SER A 124 -5.29 -11.95 -19.04
CA SER A 124 -4.51 -13.19 -18.90
C SER A 124 -5.41 -14.40 -18.65
N PRO A 125 -5.77 -15.17 -19.68
CA PRO A 125 -6.43 -16.46 -19.52
C PRO A 125 -5.70 -17.40 -18.54
N GLY A 126 -4.38 -17.43 -18.59
CA GLY A 126 -3.52 -18.25 -17.74
C GLY A 126 -3.53 -17.82 -16.27
N TYR A 127 -3.76 -16.52 -15.98
CA TYR A 127 -4.02 -16.07 -14.62
C TYR A 127 -5.30 -16.73 -14.07
N ARG A 128 -6.38 -16.77 -14.85
CA ARG A 128 -7.65 -17.39 -14.41
C ARG A 128 -7.49 -18.87 -14.12
N GLU A 129 -6.75 -19.58 -14.97
CA GLU A 129 -6.44 -20.99 -14.75
C GLU A 129 -5.58 -21.19 -13.49
N ALA A 130 -4.55 -20.37 -13.30
CA ALA A 130 -3.68 -20.43 -12.13
C ALA A 130 -4.45 -20.19 -10.83
N PHE A 131 -5.26 -19.14 -10.80
CA PHE A 131 -6.07 -18.76 -9.66
C PHE A 131 -7.11 -19.84 -9.34
N GLY A 132 -7.81 -20.35 -10.37
CA GLY A 132 -8.77 -21.45 -10.22
C GLY A 132 -8.11 -22.72 -9.67
N ASN A 133 -6.93 -23.09 -10.17
CA ASN A 133 -6.18 -24.23 -9.68
C ASN A 133 -5.73 -24.05 -8.22
N ALA A 134 -5.27 -22.85 -7.83
CA ALA A 134 -4.93 -22.56 -6.45
C ALA A 134 -6.13 -22.70 -5.50
N LEU A 135 -7.32 -22.25 -5.95
CA LEU A 135 -8.55 -22.42 -5.19
C LEU A 135 -8.93 -23.90 -5.04
N LEU A 136 -8.90 -24.68 -6.13
CA LEU A 136 -9.18 -26.11 -6.12
C LEU A 136 -8.26 -26.86 -5.16
N GLN A 137 -6.95 -26.60 -5.22
CA GLN A 137 -5.98 -27.22 -4.31
C GLN A 137 -6.28 -26.92 -2.84
N ARG A 138 -6.71 -25.69 -2.53
CA ARG A 138 -7.06 -25.30 -1.16
C ARG A 138 -8.33 -26.00 -0.68
N LEU A 139 -9.33 -26.15 -1.55
CA LEU A 139 -10.55 -26.91 -1.25
C LEU A 139 -10.27 -28.40 -1.00
N GLU A 140 -9.40 -29.01 -1.81
CA GLU A 140 -9.00 -30.42 -1.63
C GLU A 140 -8.29 -30.66 -0.29
N ARG A 141 -7.40 -29.76 0.12
CA ARG A 141 -6.73 -29.83 1.44
C ARG A 141 -7.72 -29.74 2.60
N LEU A 142 -8.74 -28.90 2.49
CA LEU A 142 -9.79 -28.82 3.52
C LEU A 142 -10.59 -30.12 3.63
N LYS A 143 -10.90 -30.76 2.49
CA LYS A 143 -11.58 -32.06 2.48
C LYS A 143 -10.76 -33.16 3.15
N GLN A 144 -9.44 -33.17 2.93
CA GLN A 144 -8.54 -34.17 3.51
C GLN A 144 -8.33 -33.97 5.02
N ASN A 145 -8.34 -32.74 5.51
CA ASN A 145 -8.12 -32.42 6.92
C ASN A 145 -9.38 -32.53 7.80
N GLY A 146 -10.56 -32.70 7.20
CA GLY A 146 -11.84 -32.86 7.88
C GLY A 146 -12.30 -34.30 8.08
N GLN A 147 -11.46 -35.29 7.75
CA GLN A 147 -11.67 -36.72 8.02
C GLN A 147 -10.78 -37.19 9.17
#